data_AF-W9WS40-F1
#
_entry.id   AF-W9WS40-F1
#
_cell.length_a   1.000
_cell.length_b   1.000
_cell.length_c   1.000
_cell.angle_alpha   90.00
_cell.angle_beta   90.00
_cell.angle_gamma   90.00
#
_symmetry.space_group_name_H-M   'P 1'
#
loop_
_entity.id
_entity.type
_entity.pdbx_description
1 polymer ?
#
loop_
_entity_poly.entity_id
_entity_poly.type
_entity_poly.pdbx_seq_one_letter_code
_entity_poly.pdbx_strand_id
1 'polypeptide(L)'
;MVKPSPQLCARLRFTTKQVGRGFYRGNRTGSMGAHTEYGRYVIDWRKTVHYNMPDTKDFPLSPFVTMEMEPKSRAEDRPDGTTYIPNRIDALEFLRTWKKLNPLEYDGIVAHQEEERRRFAAAAAEQIHEQAQQDAEELAPEQTRTQKQAQKQVQQQTRHMHTTRRLWAPVQATVIREQPNQPVKDFYQLSRAERKELVNKATTSELRQLRRERKAHKITQQEKKETKKDVKLRLRREFIGEEVFQDERELQKILIEEGRRRKQAGLPRATHEEKGQFLEDLQRKAQTRGLFDKIFGRQRE
;
A
#
# COMPACT_ATOMS: atom_id res chain seq x y z
N MET A 1 26.52 -12.42 57.05
CA MET A 1 25.65 -12.55 55.86
C MET A 1 24.32 -13.14 56.32
N VAL A 2 23.23 -12.36 56.31
CA VAL A 2 21.92 -12.78 56.82
C VAL A 2 21.32 -13.81 55.88
N LYS A 3 21.02 -15.02 56.37
CA LYS A 3 20.29 -16.02 55.61
C LYS A 3 18.80 -15.68 55.67
N PRO A 4 18.10 -15.53 54.55
CA PRO A 4 16.67 -15.21 54.55
C PRO A 4 15.85 -16.32 55.25
N SER A 5 14.73 -15.92 55.85
CA SER A 5 13.84 -16.87 56.52
C SER A 5 13.28 -17.89 55.51
N PRO A 6 12.99 -19.14 55.92
CA PRO A 6 12.47 -20.18 55.02
C PRO A 6 11.19 -19.76 54.27
N GLN A 7 10.33 -18.97 54.92
CA GLN A 7 9.11 -18.41 54.33
C GLN A 7 9.42 -17.43 53.18
N LEU A 8 10.49 -16.63 53.31
CA LEU A 8 10.93 -15.72 52.26
C LEU A 8 11.57 -16.50 51.11
N CYS A 9 12.39 -17.53 51.42
CA CYS A 9 13.00 -18.41 50.41
C CYS A 9 11.97 -19.09 49.50
N ALA A 10 10.82 -19.49 50.03
CA ALA A 10 9.75 -20.14 49.26
C ALA A 10 9.11 -19.23 48.20
N ARG A 11 9.22 -17.90 48.35
CA ARG A 11 8.64 -16.92 47.41
C ARG A 11 9.65 -16.37 46.41
N LEU A 12 10.95 -16.58 46.64
CA LEU A 12 12.00 -16.13 45.74
C LEU A 12 12.04 -17.02 44.49
N ARG A 13 12.35 -16.43 43.34
CA ARG A 13 12.46 -17.16 42.08
C ARG A 13 13.62 -18.16 42.15
N PHE A 14 13.35 -19.42 41.84
CA PHE A 14 14.38 -20.45 41.82
C PHE A 14 15.50 -20.16 40.82
N THR A 15 16.71 -20.34 41.31
CA THR A 15 17.95 -20.38 40.53
C THR A 15 18.37 -21.83 40.29
N THR A 16 19.27 -22.05 39.33
CA THR A 16 19.79 -23.38 39.01
C THR A 16 20.52 -24.07 40.16
N LYS A 17 20.94 -23.32 41.18
CA LYS A 17 21.70 -23.84 42.33
C LYS A 17 20.83 -24.24 43.52
N GLN A 18 19.55 -23.86 43.50
CA GLN A 18 18.62 -24.09 44.61
C GLN A 18 17.80 -25.38 44.45
N VAL A 19 17.69 -25.89 43.23
CA VAL A 19 16.86 -27.05 42.89
C VAL A 19 17.77 -28.21 42.47
N GLY A 20 17.39 -29.44 42.82
CA GLY A 20 18.13 -30.65 42.50
C GLY A 20 18.05 -31.07 41.02
N ARG A 21 18.15 -32.38 40.78
CA ARG A 21 18.15 -32.97 39.42
C ARG A 21 16.84 -32.64 38.68
N GLY A 22 16.93 -32.39 37.37
CA GLY A 22 15.77 -32.16 36.48
C GLY A 22 15.38 -30.70 36.26
N PHE A 23 15.91 -29.75 37.04
CA PHE A 23 15.67 -28.32 36.82
C PHE A 23 16.80 -27.68 36.01
N TYR A 24 16.54 -27.39 34.73
CA TYR A 24 17.45 -26.63 33.87
C TYR A 24 16.91 -25.23 33.61
N ARG A 25 17.78 -24.22 33.74
CA ARG A 25 17.48 -22.83 33.38
C ARG A 25 18.69 -22.23 32.66
N GLY A 26 18.50 -21.84 31.42
CA GLY A 26 19.56 -21.27 30.57
C GLY A 26 19.92 -19.82 30.90
N ASN A 27 21.11 -19.40 30.48
CA ASN A 27 21.69 -18.06 30.72
C ASN A 27 21.61 -17.14 29.49
N ARG A 28 20.66 -17.38 28.58
CA ARG A 28 20.51 -16.63 27.31
C ARG A 28 21.75 -16.65 26.40
N THR A 29 22.52 -17.74 26.41
CA THR A 29 23.66 -17.95 25.51
C THR A 29 23.24 -18.17 24.05
N GLY A 30 21.93 -18.28 23.77
CA GLY A 30 21.39 -18.59 22.44
C GLY A 30 21.44 -20.09 22.13
N SER A 31 20.64 -20.51 21.14
CA SER A 31 20.67 -21.87 20.61
C SER A 31 21.68 -21.94 19.46
N MET A 32 22.77 -22.68 19.67
CA MET A 32 23.86 -22.82 18.70
C MET A 32 23.70 -24.06 17.81
N GLY A 33 22.56 -24.74 17.86
CA GLY A 33 22.43 -26.09 17.33
C GLY A 33 21.16 -26.79 17.80
N ALA A 34 21.14 -28.12 17.74
CA ALA A 34 20.01 -28.94 18.13
C ALA A 34 20.42 -30.14 19.00
N HIS A 35 19.54 -30.54 19.90
CA HIS A 35 19.69 -31.81 20.60
C HIS A 35 19.34 -32.96 19.66
N THR A 36 20.09 -34.05 19.77
CA THR A 36 19.81 -35.32 19.10
C THR A 36 18.83 -36.16 19.93
N GLU A 37 18.23 -37.16 19.31
CA GLU A 37 17.33 -38.15 19.92
C GLU A 37 17.97 -38.84 21.15
N TYR A 38 19.28 -39.04 21.10
CA TYR A 38 20.08 -39.71 22.14
C TYR A 38 20.62 -38.73 23.21
N GLY A 39 20.14 -37.50 23.25
CA GLY A 39 20.54 -36.49 24.25
C GLY A 39 21.90 -35.81 23.99
N ARG A 40 22.59 -36.13 22.89
CA ARG A 40 23.78 -35.38 22.42
C ARG A 40 23.37 -34.02 21.83
N TYR A 41 24.34 -33.15 21.57
CA TYR A 41 24.12 -31.84 20.95
C TYR A 41 24.95 -31.71 19.67
N VAL A 42 24.31 -31.29 18.57
CA VAL A 42 24.96 -31.04 17.27
C VAL A 42 24.97 -29.53 17.03
N ILE A 43 26.16 -28.98 16.76
CA ILE A 43 26.38 -27.55 16.57
C ILE A 43 26.06 -27.17 15.11
N ASP A 44 25.26 -26.12 14.94
CA ASP A 44 24.99 -25.46 13.67
C ASP A 44 25.89 -24.21 13.57
N TRP A 45 26.98 -24.32 12.81
CA TRP A 45 27.96 -23.25 12.64
C TRP A 45 27.36 -21.96 12.07
N ARG A 46 26.21 -22.02 11.37
CA ARG A 46 25.51 -20.84 10.83
C ARG A 46 24.89 -19.97 11.93
N LYS A 47 24.59 -20.54 13.10
CA LYS A 47 24.03 -19.84 14.26
C LYS A 47 25.09 -19.39 15.26
N THR A 48 26.33 -19.84 15.07
CA THR A 48 27.43 -19.51 15.96
C THR A 48 27.82 -18.04 15.74
N VAL A 49 27.98 -17.31 16.84
CA VAL A 49 28.39 -15.90 16.80
C VAL A 49 29.87 -15.82 16.47
N HIS A 50 30.22 -15.08 15.43
CA HIS A 50 31.60 -14.81 15.03
C HIS A 50 31.89 -13.33 15.23
N TYR A 51 33.01 -13.02 15.87
CA TYR A 51 33.48 -11.64 16.03
C TYR A 51 34.57 -11.38 15.01
N ASN A 52 34.22 -10.65 13.94
CA ASN A 52 35.16 -10.34 12.86
C ASN A 52 36.11 -9.23 13.31
N MET A 53 37.38 -9.59 13.55
CA MET A 53 38.43 -8.63 13.85
C MET A 53 39.05 -8.13 12.54
N PRO A 54 39.07 -6.82 12.25
CA PRO A 54 39.83 -6.29 11.13
C PRO A 54 41.33 -6.45 11.38
N ASP A 55 42.15 -6.43 10.32
CA ASP A 55 43.60 -6.35 10.50
C ASP A 55 43.95 -4.99 11.13
N THR A 56 44.61 -5.02 12.29
CA THR A 56 44.97 -3.84 13.07
C THR A 56 46.44 -3.47 12.93
N LYS A 57 47.21 -4.19 12.09
CA LYS A 57 48.61 -3.86 11.87
C LYS A 57 48.69 -2.45 11.26
N ASP A 58 49.50 -1.59 11.87
CA ASP A 58 49.74 -0.20 11.44
C ASP A 58 48.50 0.73 11.47
N PHE A 59 47.48 0.42 12.31
CA PHE A 59 46.31 1.28 12.47
C PHE A 59 46.58 2.45 13.45
N PRO A 60 46.55 3.72 13.00
CA PRO A 60 46.99 4.86 13.82
C PRO A 60 45.95 5.35 14.82
N LEU A 61 44.70 4.87 14.77
CA LEU A 61 43.65 5.38 15.66
C LEU A 61 43.73 4.75 17.05
N SER A 62 43.82 5.61 18.07
CA SER A 62 43.72 5.25 19.48
C SER A 62 42.30 5.47 20.03
N PRO A 63 41.92 4.77 21.12
CA PRO A 63 40.63 5.03 21.80
C PRO A 63 40.57 6.39 22.49
N PHE A 64 41.71 7.07 22.64
CA PHE A 64 41.82 8.40 23.23
C PHE A 64 42.22 9.41 22.17
N VAL A 65 41.78 10.65 22.40
CA VAL A 65 42.11 11.83 21.59
C VAL A 65 42.87 12.79 22.48
N THR A 66 43.83 13.52 21.92
CA THR A 66 44.62 14.53 22.63
C THR A 66 43.75 15.68 23.12
N MET A 67 43.95 16.13 24.36
CA MET A 67 43.19 17.24 24.94
C MET A 67 43.44 18.59 24.26
N GLU A 68 44.56 18.73 23.54
CA GLU A 68 44.89 19.91 22.74
C GLU A 68 43.95 20.08 21.53
N MET A 69 43.26 19.02 21.11
CA MET A 69 42.32 19.10 20.00
C MET A 69 40.96 19.57 20.50
N GLU A 70 40.49 20.69 19.97
CA GLU A 70 39.17 21.21 20.30
C GLU A 70 38.04 20.28 19.81
N PRO A 71 37.00 20.02 20.63
CA PRO A 71 35.86 19.22 20.20
C PRO A 71 35.16 19.87 19.01
N LYS A 72 35.19 19.21 17.85
CA LYS A 72 34.52 19.72 16.65
C LYS A 72 33.01 19.69 16.85
N SER A 73 32.38 20.87 16.78
CA SER A 73 30.93 20.96 16.82
C SER A 73 30.32 20.39 15.54
N ARG A 74 29.08 19.89 15.62
CA ARG A 74 28.29 19.47 14.44
C ARG A 74 27.69 20.64 13.68
N ALA A 75 27.88 21.86 14.16
CA ALA A 75 27.27 23.03 13.59
C ALA A 75 27.96 23.38 12.27
N GLU A 76 27.19 23.54 11.22
CA GLU A 76 27.67 24.02 9.93
C GLU A 76 27.21 25.46 9.72
N ASP A 77 28.14 26.31 9.31
CA ASP A 77 27.85 27.68 8.96
C ASP A 77 27.25 27.73 7.55
N ARG A 78 25.99 28.14 7.45
CA ARG A 78 25.37 28.39 6.14
C ARG A 78 25.91 29.70 5.55
N PRO A 79 25.90 29.84 4.21
CA PRO A 79 26.24 31.10 3.55
C PRO A 79 25.40 32.30 4.01
N ASP A 80 24.21 32.05 4.56
CA ASP A 80 23.33 33.07 5.15
C ASP A 80 23.77 33.57 6.55
N GLY A 81 24.92 33.08 7.07
CA GLY A 81 25.45 33.44 8.39
C GLY A 81 24.67 32.83 9.57
N THR A 82 23.70 31.97 9.31
CA THR A 82 22.99 31.22 10.35
C THR A 82 23.68 29.89 10.61
N THR A 83 23.94 29.62 11.89
CA THR A 83 24.50 28.36 12.34
C THR A 83 23.42 27.27 12.30
N TYR A 84 23.60 26.27 11.44
CA TYR A 84 22.69 25.13 11.32
C TYR A 84 23.27 23.94 12.06
N ILE A 85 22.55 23.44 13.08
CA ILE A 85 22.88 22.19 13.74
C ILE A 85 21.97 21.11 13.16
N PRO A 86 22.47 20.22 12.26
CA PRO A 86 21.67 19.13 11.76
C PRO A 86 21.28 18.19 12.91
N ASN A 87 19.97 18.07 13.16
CA ASN A 87 19.43 17.17 14.17
C ASN A 87 19.66 15.68 13.81
N ARG A 88 19.79 15.37 12.52
CA ARG A 88 19.99 14.03 11.93
C ARG A 88 20.71 14.16 10.58
N ILE A 89 21.28 13.05 10.09
CA ILE A 89 21.76 12.95 8.70
C ILE A 89 20.54 13.05 7.78
N ASP A 90 20.41 14.14 7.03
CA ASP A 90 19.36 14.25 6.01
C ASP A 90 19.71 13.35 4.82
N ALA A 91 18.72 12.59 4.35
CA ALA A 91 18.93 11.65 3.25
C ALA A 91 19.29 12.39 1.95
N LEU A 92 18.72 13.57 1.72
CA LEU A 92 19.02 14.36 0.51
C LEU A 92 20.42 14.96 0.57
N GLU A 93 20.83 15.45 1.72
CA GLU A 93 22.18 15.97 1.96
C GLU A 93 23.24 14.87 1.82
N PHE A 94 22.96 13.68 2.37
CA PHE A 94 23.79 12.50 2.15
C PHE A 94 23.92 12.17 0.66
N LEU A 95 22.81 12.14 -0.09
CA LEU A 95 22.84 11.87 -1.53
C LEU A 95 23.62 12.92 -2.32
N ARG A 96 23.51 14.20 -1.94
CA ARG A 96 24.30 15.28 -2.56
C ARG A 96 25.79 15.12 -2.27
N THR A 97 26.13 14.80 -1.04
CA THR A 97 27.52 14.56 -0.61
C THR A 97 28.08 13.32 -1.30
N TRP A 98 27.31 12.25 -1.36
CA TRP A 98 27.68 11.01 -2.03
C TRP A 98 27.89 11.21 -3.54
N LYS A 99 26.98 11.93 -4.22
CA LYS A 99 27.15 12.34 -5.62
C LYS A 99 28.44 13.12 -5.84
N LYS A 100 28.77 14.04 -4.92
CA LYS A 100 29.98 14.86 -5.00
C LYS A 100 31.27 14.04 -4.82
N LEU A 101 31.25 13.06 -3.92
CA LEU A 101 32.41 12.21 -3.61
C LEU A 101 32.62 11.09 -4.63
N ASN A 102 31.54 10.54 -5.19
CA ASN A 102 31.56 9.37 -6.06
C ASN A 102 30.83 9.63 -7.40
N PRO A 103 31.36 10.54 -8.25
CA PRO A 103 30.70 10.88 -9.51
C PRO A 103 30.59 9.68 -10.46
N LEU A 104 31.62 8.82 -10.54
CA LEU A 104 31.63 7.66 -11.45
C LEU A 104 30.52 6.65 -11.12
N GLU A 105 30.31 6.35 -9.83
CA GLU A 105 29.23 5.47 -9.41
C GLU A 105 27.86 6.10 -9.62
N TYR A 106 27.74 7.40 -9.32
CA TYR A 106 26.50 8.15 -9.49
C TYR A 106 26.06 8.18 -10.96
N ASP A 107 26.96 8.56 -11.87
CA ASP A 107 26.68 8.69 -13.29
C ASP A 107 26.31 7.34 -13.90
N GLY A 108 26.96 6.25 -13.48
CA GLY A 108 26.61 4.89 -13.89
C GLY A 108 25.19 4.49 -13.46
N ILE A 109 24.79 4.80 -12.23
CA ILE A 109 23.43 4.53 -11.74
C ILE A 109 22.40 5.37 -12.50
N VAL A 110 22.69 6.65 -12.79
CA VAL A 110 21.78 7.52 -13.54
C VAL A 110 21.61 7.04 -14.97
N ALA A 111 22.70 6.69 -15.65
CA ALA A 111 22.67 6.14 -17.01
C ALA A 111 21.83 4.87 -17.08
N HIS A 112 22.05 3.92 -16.16
CA HIS A 112 21.23 2.71 -16.06
C HIS A 112 19.74 3.01 -15.85
N GLN A 113 19.40 3.98 -14.99
CA GLN A 113 18.00 4.39 -14.77
C GLN A 113 17.37 5.09 -15.98
N GLU A 114 18.15 5.83 -16.76
CA GLU A 114 17.69 6.44 -18.01
C GLU A 114 17.46 5.39 -19.09
N GLU A 115 18.35 4.40 -19.21
CA GLU A 115 18.19 3.27 -20.13
C GLU A 115 16.94 2.46 -19.79
N GLU A 116 16.72 2.13 -18.51
CA GLU A 116 15.50 1.44 -18.07
C GLU A 116 14.24 2.27 -18.35
N ARG A 117 14.28 3.59 -18.14
CA ARG A 117 13.16 4.48 -18.50
C ARG A 117 12.92 4.52 -20.01
N ARG A 118 13.97 4.52 -20.83
CA ARG A 118 13.86 4.45 -22.30
C ARG A 118 13.26 3.13 -22.75
N ARG A 119 13.70 2.01 -22.18
CA ARG A 119 13.13 0.67 -22.46
C ARG A 119 11.66 0.61 -22.11
N PHE A 120 11.29 1.09 -20.92
CA PHE A 120 9.90 1.12 -20.49
C PHE A 120 9.03 2.02 -21.38
N ALA A 121 9.55 3.19 -21.79
CA ALA A 121 8.84 4.09 -22.70
C ALA A 121 8.67 3.50 -24.11
N ALA A 122 9.68 2.80 -24.63
CA ALA A 122 9.60 2.10 -25.92
C ALA A 122 8.55 0.98 -25.88
N ALA A 123 8.58 0.14 -24.84
CA ALA A 123 7.59 -0.92 -24.64
C ALA A 123 6.16 -0.36 -24.48
N ALA A 124 6.01 0.76 -23.76
CA ALA A 124 4.72 1.42 -23.64
C ALA A 124 4.23 2.01 -24.98
N ALA A 125 5.14 2.57 -25.80
CA ALA A 125 4.79 3.08 -27.12
C ALA A 125 4.39 1.96 -28.09
N GLU A 126 5.07 0.81 -28.03
CA GLU A 126 4.69 -0.41 -28.76
C GLU A 126 3.28 -0.87 -28.36
N GLN A 127 2.97 -0.94 -27.07
CA GLN A 127 1.63 -1.28 -26.59
C GLN A 127 0.55 -0.30 -27.05
N ILE A 128 0.83 1.00 -27.02
CA ILE A 128 -0.12 2.02 -27.52
C ILE A 128 -0.31 1.87 -29.03
N HIS A 129 0.75 1.56 -29.78
CA HIS A 129 0.66 1.35 -31.22
C HIS A 129 -0.15 0.10 -31.56
N GLU A 130 0.06 -1.02 -30.86
CA GLU A 130 -0.72 -2.25 -30.99
C GLU A 130 -2.20 -2.02 -30.66
N GLN A 131 -2.50 -1.30 -29.58
CA GLN A 131 -3.88 -0.93 -29.23
C GLN A 131 -4.51 -0.06 -30.32
N ALA A 132 -3.80 0.95 -30.83
CA ALA A 132 -4.31 1.80 -31.90
C ALA A 132 -4.56 1.03 -33.22
N GLN A 133 -3.72 0.03 -33.52
CA GLN A 133 -3.95 -0.87 -34.66
C GLN A 133 -5.20 -1.73 -34.45
N GLN A 134 -5.37 -2.32 -33.26
CA GLN A 134 -6.57 -3.10 -32.91
C GLN A 134 -7.83 -2.23 -32.98
N ASP A 135 -7.82 -1.03 -32.40
CA ASP A 135 -8.93 -0.08 -32.45
C ASP A 135 -9.26 0.33 -33.89
N ALA A 136 -8.24 0.55 -34.74
CA ALA A 136 -8.44 0.86 -36.16
C ALA A 136 -9.04 -0.32 -36.95
N GLU A 137 -8.59 -1.55 -36.66
CA GLU A 137 -9.16 -2.77 -37.23
C GLU A 137 -10.61 -3.01 -36.80
N GLU A 138 -10.97 -2.71 -35.54
CA GLU A 138 -12.34 -2.81 -35.03
C GLU A 138 -13.27 -1.73 -35.61
N LEU A 139 -12.77 -0.51 -35.86
CA LEU A 139 -13.56 0.59 -36.44
C LEU A 139 -13.78 0.45 -37.95
N ALA A 140 -12.90 -0.24 -38.68
CA ALA A 140 -13.03 -0.47 -40.13
C ALA A 140 -14.35 -1.18 -40.56
N PRO A 141 -14.81 -2.27 -39.90
CA PRO A 141 -16.10 -2.89 -40.21
C PRO A 141 -17.30 -2.04 -39.78
N GLU A 142 -17.18 -1.19 -38.75
CA GLU A 142 -18.26 -0.28 -38.36
C GLU A 142 -18.44 0.88 -39.35
N GLN A 143 -17.36 1.44 -39.88
CA GLN A 143 -17.42 2.49 -40.90
C GLN A 143 -18.04 1.98 -42.21
N THR A 144 -17.72 0.75 -42.63
CA THR A 144 -18.37 0.15 -43.80
C THR A 144 -19.85 -0.19 -43.56
N ARG A 145 -20.24 -0.57 -42.33
CA ARG A 145 -21.66 -0.77 -41.97
C ARG A 145 -22.45 0.54 -41.95
N THR A 146 -21.90 1.60 -41.37
CA THR A 146 -22.56 2.93 -41.30
C THR A 146 -22.66 3.58 -42.68
N GLN A 147 -21.64 3.47 -43.55
CA GLN A 147 -21.75 3.94 -44.94
C GLN A 147 -22.83 3.18 -45.73
N LYS A 148 -22.93 1.85 -45.57
CA LYS A 148 -24.00 1.05 -46.19
C LYS A 148 -25.38 1.41 -45.65
N GLN A 149 -25.50 1.75 -44.36
CA GLN A 149 -26.75 2.24 -43.77
C GLN A 149 -27.11 3.65 -44.25
N ALA A 150 -26.13 4.56 -44.35
CA ALA A 150 -26.32 5.91 -44.86
C ALA A 150 -26.75 5.90 -46.33
N GLN A 151 -26.13 5.06 -47.18
CA GLN A 151 -26.60 4.87 -48.56
C GLN A 151 -28.03 4.34 -48.61
N LYS A 152 -28.42 3.39 -47.74
CA LYS A 152 -29.81 2.92 -47.64
C LYS A 152 -30.77 4.03 -47.20
N GLN A 153 -30.38 4.89 -46.26
CA GLN A 153 -31.20 6.02 -45.82
C GLN A 153 -31.34 7.11 -46.89
N VAL A 154 -30.27 7.46 -47.62
CA VAL A 154 -30.35 8.39 -48.76
C VAL A 154 -31.27 7.83 -49.85
N GLN A 155 -31.22 6.53 -50.10
CA GLN A 155 -32.12 5.86 -51.06
C GLN A 155 -33.59 5.84 -50.59
N GLN A 156 -33.83 5.78 -49.27
CA GLN A 156 -35.16 5.90 -48.66
C GLN A 156 -35.67 7.35 -48.64
N GLN A 157 -34.79 8.35 -48.44
CA GLN A 157 -35.14 9.77 -48.52
C GLN A 157 -35.45 10.21 -49.95
N THR A 158 -34.79 9.64 -50.97
CA THR A 158 -35.18 9.84 -52.38
C THR A 158 -36.54 9.21 -52.75
N ARG A 159 -37.13 8.39 -51.87
CA ARG A 159 -38.50 7.87 -52.03
C ARG A 159 -39.56 8.66 -51.25
N HIS A 160 -39.19 9.60 -50.39
CA HIS A 160 -40.13 10.38 -49.58
C HIS A 160 -40.09 11.90 -49.86
N MET A 161 -39.67 12.31 -51.05
CA MET A 161 -39.80 13.69 -51.54
C MET A 161 -41.16 13.94 -52.23
N HIS A 162 -42.25 13.61 -51.54
CA HIS A 162 -43.56 14.22 -51.77
C HIS A 162 -44.28 14.30 -50.43
N THR A 163 -44.13 15.43 -49.73
CA THR A 163 -45.23 16.24 -49.16
C THR A 163 -44.69 17.28 -48.15
N THR A 164 -45.17 18.51 -48.33
CA THR A 164 -45.40 19.57 -47.32
C THR A 164 -44.22 20.16 -46.52
N ARG A 165 -43.72 21.30 -47.04
CA ARG A 165 -43.83 22.66 -46.46
C ARG A 165 -44.32 22.75 -45.00
N ARG A 166 -43.47 23.19 -44.06
CA ARG A 166 -43.66 24.39 -43.21
C ARG A 166 -42.48 24.63 -42.24
N LEU A 167 -42.19 25.92 -42.15
CA LEU A 167 -41.40 26.71 -41.19
C LEU A 167 -41.21 26.09 -39.79
N TRP A 168 -40.01 26.23 -39.22
CA TRP A 168 -39.72 26.95 -37.96
C TRP A 168 -38.24 26.80 -37.58
N ALA A 169 -37.63 27.91 -37.22
CA ALA A 169 -36.31 27.98 -36.60
C ALA A 169 -36.47 28.07 -35.08
N PRO A 170 -35.66 27.33 -34.29
CA PRO A 170 -35.39 27.73 -32.92
C PRO A 170 -33.90 27.98 -32.65
N VAL A 171 -33.70 28.95 -31.78
CA VAL A 171 -32.47 29.41 -31.16
C VAL A 171 -31.79 28.26 -30.39
N GLN A 172 -30.49 28.05 -30.64
CA GLN A 172 -29.67 27.10 -29.89
C GLN A 172 -29.27 27.71 -28.55
N ALA A 173 -29.82 27.17 -27.46
CA ALA A 173 -29.26 27.31 -26.13
C ALA A 173 -28.11 26.32 -25.95
N THR A 174 -26.95 26.80 -25.50
CA THR A 174 -25.81 25.98 -25.10
C THR A 174 -26.17 25.15 -23.87
N VAL A 175 -26.57 23.90 -24.11
CA VAL A 175 -26.70 22.86 -23.08
C VAL A 175 -25.28 22.39 -22.72
N ILE A 176 -24.87 22.65 -21.48
CA ILE A 176 -23.71 22.03 -20.87
C ILE A 176 -23.95 20.52 -20.87
N ARG A 177 -23.13 19.80 -21.63
CA ARG A 177 -23.14 18.35 -21.74
C ARG A 177 -22.68 17.76 -20.39
N GLU A 178 -23.63 17.41 -19.53
CA GLU A 178 -23.36 16.50 -18.42
C GLU A 178 -22.82 15.21 -19.03
N GLN A 179 -21.61 14.82 -18.63
CA GLN A 179 -21.03 13.57 -19.10
C GLN A 179 -21.93 12.43 -18.63
N PRO A 180 -22.35 11.52 -19.53
CA PRO A 180 -23.07 10.33 -19.12
C PRO A 180 -22.17 9.55 -18.15
N ASN A 181 -22.76 9.20 -17.01
CA ASN A 181 -22.21 8.41 -15.91
C ASN A 181 -21.07 7.50 -16.38
N GLN A 182 -19.82 7.93 -16.16
CA GLN A 182 -18.69 7.02 -16.23
C GLN A 182 -18.98 5.88 -15.26
N PRO A 183 -18.75 4.61 -15.63
CA PRO A 183 -18.90 3.50 -14.71
C PRO A 183 -18.08 3.84 -13.47
N VAL A 184 -18.75 3.92 -12.32
CA VAL A 184 -18.13 4.21 -11.04
C VAL A 184 -17.06 3.14 -10.85
N LYS A 185 -15.78 3.50 -11.04
CA LYS A 185 -14.67 2.57 -10.83
C LYS A 185 -14.81 2.01 -9.43
N ASP A 186 -14.83 0.69 -9.30
CA ASP A 186 -14.90 0.03 -8.00
C ASP A 186 -13.78 0.54 -7.10
N PHE A 187 -14.02 0.64 -5.79
CA PHE A 187 -13.03 1.17 -4.83
C PHE A 187 -11.65 0.54 -5.00
N TYR A 188 -11.63 -0.73 -5.42
CA TYR A 188 -10.45 -1.54 -5.58
C TYR A 188 -9.65 -1.24 -6.85
N GLN A 189 -10.30 -0.70 -7.88
CA GLN A 189 -9.66 -0.28 -9.14
C GLN A 189 -9.03 1.11 -9.05
N LEU A 190 -9.44 1.93 -8.08
CA LEU A 190 -8.82 3.24 -7.85
C LEU A 190 -7.37 3.09 -7.36
N SER A 191 -6.46 3.85 -7.97
CA SER A 191 -5.08 3.95 -7.50
C SER A 191 -5.04 4.51 -6.06
N ARG A 192 -3.92 4.26 -5.36
CA ARG A 192 -3.74 4.77 -3.99
C ARG A 192 -3.81 6.30 -3.92
N ALA A 193 -3.37 6.99 -4.97
CA ALA A 193 -3.44 8.44 -5.08
C ALA A 193 -4.90 8.92 -5.21
N GLU A 194 -5.67 8.32 -6.13
CA GLU A 194 -7.08 8.65 -6.34
C GLU A 194 -7.93 8.42 -5.08
N ARG A 195 -7.74 7.30 -4.37
CA ARG A 195 -8.44 7.05 -3.08
C ARG A 195 -8.11 8.11 -2.04
N LYS A 196 -6.84 8.54 -1.97
CA LYS A 196 -6.40 9.58 -1.03
C LYS A 196 -7.03 10.92 -1.39
N GLU A 197 -7.11 11.25 -2.67
CA GLU A 197 -7.78 12.46 -3.14
C GLU A 197 -9.27 12.45 -2.87
N LEU A 198 -9.96 11.34 -3.11
CA LEU A 198 -11.40 11.22 -2.89
C LEU A 198 -11.74 11.40 -1.40
N VAL A 199 -10.99 10.74 -0.51
CA VAL A 199 -11.12 10.94 0.95
C VAL A 199 -10.80 12.38 1.33
N ASN A 200 -9.76 13.00 0.77
CA ASN A 200 -9.41 14.39 1.09
C ASN A 200 -10.49 15.38 0.59
N LYS A 201 -11.04 15.19 -0.62
CA LYS A 201 -12.12 16.01 -1.17
C LYS A 201 -13.37 15.91 -0.28
N ALA A 202 -13.83 14.70 0.04
CA ALA A 202 -14.99 14.48 0.89
C ALA A 202 -14.80 14.99 2.34
N THR A 203 -13.61 14.81 2.91
CA THR A 203 -13.32 15.37 4.26
C THR A 203 -13.27 16.89 4.25
N THR A 204 -12.75 17.51 3.19
CA THR A 204 -12.76 18.97 3.10
C THR A 204 -14.16 19.54 2.92
N SER A 205 -15.07 18.86 2.20
CA SER A 205 -16.46 19.29 2.07
C SER A 205 -17.22 19.19 3.39
N GLU A 206 -17.04 18.10 4.14
CA GLU A 206 -17.70 17.94 5.46
C GLU A 206 -17.15 18.92 6.50
N LEU A 207 -15.82 19.12 6.55
CA LEU A 207 -15.24 20.13 7.43
C LEU A 207 -15.72 21.54 7.09
N ARG A 208 -16.03 21.82 5.81
CA ARG A 208 -16.65 23.10 5.39
C ARG A 208 -18.11 23.18 5.85
N GLN A 209 -18.88 22.10 5.78
CA GLN A 209 -20.27 22.06 6.28
C GLN A 209 -20.31 22.28 7.80
N LEU A 210 -19.48 21.55 8.57
CA LEU A 210 -19.38 21.72 10.03
C LEU A 210 -18.99 23.14 10.45
N ARG A 211 -18.11 23.81 9.67
CA ARG A 211 -17.77 25.22 9.90
C ARG A 211 -18.95 26.16 9.67
N ARG A 212 -19.80 25.89 8.67
CA ARG A 212 -21.00 26.68 8.37
C ARG A 212 -22.04 26.53 9.49
N GLU A 213 -22.27 25.30 9.94
CA GLU A 213 -23.24 25.00 11.01
C GLU A 213 -22.84 25.63 12.36
N ARG A 214 -21.56 25.61 12.71
CA ARG A 214 -21.06 26.11 14.01
C ARG A 214 -20.70 27.59 14.05
N LYS A 215 -21.11 28.38 13.05
CA LYS A 215 -20.91 29.84 12.98
C LYS A 215 -19.51 30.29 13.46
N ALA A 216 -18.46 29.70 12.87
CA ALA A 216 -17.04 30.04 13.06
C ALA A 216 -16.31 29.54 14.34
N HIS A 217 -16.85 28.57 15.10
CA HIS A 217 -16.03 27.90 16.13
C HIS A 217 -14.85 27.11 15.52
N LYS A 218 -13.67 27.20 16.16
CA LYS A 218 -12.45 26.52 15.69
C LYS A 218 -12.62 24.99 15.82
N ILE A 219 -12.65 24.28 14.70
CA ILE A 219 -12.64 22.80 14.69
C ILE A 219 -11.33 22.29 15.28
N THR A 220 -11.44 21.44 16.30
CA THR A 220 -10.29 20.84 16.99
C THR A 220 -9.57 19.81 16.11
N GLN A 221 -8.32 19.47 16.44
CA GLN A 221 -7.57 18.44 15.69
C GLN A 221 -8.16 17.03 15.87
N GLN A 222 -8.85 16.76 16.99
CA GLN A 222 -9.52 15.49 17.23
C GLN A 222 -10.73 15.32 16.32
N GLU A 223 -11.59 16.33 16.22
CA GLU A 223 -12.76 16.33 15.32
C GLU A 223 -12.36 16.16 13.84
N LYS A 224 -11.25 16.78 13.41
CA LYS A 224 -10.70 16.56 12.06
C LYS A 224 -10.28 15.10 11.82
N LYS A 225 -9.76 14.42 12.85
CA LYS A 225 -9.38 13.01 12.76
C LYS A 225 -10.60 12.11 12.74
N GLU A 226 -11.65 12.44 13.49
CA GLU A 226 -12.92 11.70 13.53
C GLU A 226 -13.69 11.82 12.22
N THR A 227 -13.90 13.04 11.73
CA THR A 227 -14.52 13.28 10.40
C THR A 227 -13.76 12.57 9.28
N LYS A 228 -12.42 12.56 9.33
CA LYS A 228 -11.61 11.80 8.36
C LYS A 228 -11.78 10.29 8.47
N LYS A 229 -11.97 9.75 9.68
CA LYS A 229 -12.26 8.33 9.87
C LYS A 229 -13.66 7.99 9.35
N ASP A 230 -14.65 8.82 9.66
CA ASP A 230 -16.05 8.61 9.28
C ASP A 230 -16.23 8.68 7.77
N VAL A 231 -15.68 9.70 7.09
CA VAL A 231 -15.70 9.80 5.62
C VAL A 231 -15.04 8.59 4.97
N LYS A 232 -13.89 8.15 5.50
CA LYS A 232 -13.20 6.97 4.97
C LYS A 232 -14.06 5.72 5.11
N LEU A 233 -14.79 5.59 6.22
CA LEU A 233 -15.64 4.44 6.50
C LEU A 233 -16.91 4.48 5.64
N ARG A 234 -17.53 5.65 5.45
CA ARG A 234 -18.69 5.86 4.58
C ARG A 234 -18.37 5.55 3.12
N LEU A 235 -17.30 6.14 2.57
CA LEU A 235 -16.84 5.85 1.21
C LEU A 235 -16.55 4.36 1.05
N ARG A 236 -15.94 3.73 2.05
CA ARG A 236 -15.67 2.29 2.00
C ARG A 236 -16.96 1.47 1.98
N ARG A 237 -18.03 1.88 2.67
CA ARG A 237 -19.35 1.23 2.61
C ARG A 237 -20.02 1.45 1.26
N GLU A 238 -20.06 2.69 0.78
CA GLU A 238 -20.66 3.08 -0.50
C GLU A 238 -20.05 2.31 -1.68
N PHE A 239 -18.73 2.11 -1.69
CA PHE A 239 -18.05 1.46 -2.81
C PHE A 239 -17.87 -0.07 -2.66
N ILE A 240 -17.96 -0.66 -1.45
CA ILE A 240 -17.85 -2.12 -1.27
C ILE A 240 -19.24 -2.79 -1.30
N GLY A 241 -20.31 -2.00 -1.16
CA GLY A 241 -21.68 -2.48 -1.00
C GLY A 241 -21.96 -2.85 0.47
N GLU A 242 -23.12 -2.44 0.98
CA GLU A 242 -23.48 -2.56 2.40
C GLU A 242 -23.72 -4.00 2.88
N GLU A 243 -23.79 -4.98 1.99
CA GLU A 243 -24.41 -6.28 2.32
C GLU A 243 -23.46 -7.40 2.75
N VAL A 244 -22.13 -7.24 2.63
CA VAL A 244 -21.24 -8.42 2.67
C VAL A 244 -20.50 -8.57 4.00
N PHE A 245 -20.23 -7.48 4.73
CA PHE A 245 -19.51 -7.55 6.00
C PHE A 245 -20.07 -6.52 6.98
N GLN A 246 -20.82 -7.00 7.99
CA GLN A 246 -21.42 -6.12 9.01
C GLN A 246 -20.35 -5.50 9.93
N ASP A 247 -19.21 -6.18 10.12
CA ASP A 247 -18.12 -5.75 11.00
C ASP A 247 -16.75 -5.68 10.30
N GLU A 248 -16.06 -4.53 10.41
CA GLU A 248 -14.68 -4.37 9.92
C GLU A 248 -13.72 -5.40 10.54
N ARG A 249 -14.00 -5.80 11.78
CA ARG A 249 -13.24 -6.81 12.50
C ARG A 249 -13.32 -8.18 11.83
N GLU A 250 -14.45 -8.53 11.24
CA GLU A 250 -14.63 -9.81 10.54
C GLU A 250 -13.84 -9.84 9.24
N LEU A 251 -13.92 -8.76 8.45
CA LEU A 251 -13.13 -8.63 7.23
C LEU A 251 -11.62 -8.70 7.52
N GLN A 252 -11.16 -8.04 8.59
CA GLN A 252 -9.76 -8.12 9.00
C GLN A 252 -9.38 -9.53 9.45
N LYS A 253 -10.24 -10.23 10.22
CA LYS A 253 -10.00 -11.63 10.60
C LYS A 253 -9.86 -12.53 9.38
N ILE A 254 -10.77 -12.42 8.40
CA ILE A 254 -10.74 -13.23 7.17
C ILE A 254 -9.47 -12.96 6.35
N LEU A 255 -9.07 -11.69 6.19
CA LEU A 255 -7.83 -11.33 5.49
C LEU A 255 -6.57 -11.82 6.24
N ILE A 256 -6.59 -11.85 7.57
CA ILE A 256 -5.49 -12.38 8.38
C ILE A 256 -5.41 -13.91 8.24
N GLU A 257 -6.55 -14.60 8.24
CA GLU A 257 -6.63 -16.04 8.04
C GLU A 257 -6.18 -16.46 6.64
N GLU A 258 -6.56 -15.73 5.60
CA GLU A 258 -6.09 -15.92 4.23
C GLU A 258 -4.56 -15.76 4.13
N GLY A 259 -4.01 -14.72 4.75
CA GLY A 259 -2.57 -14.50 4.80
C GLY A 259 -1.82 -15.63 5.53
N ARG A 260 -2.42 -16.19 6.59
CA ARG A 260 -1.88 -17.38 7.29
C ARG A 260 -1.94 -18.62 6.41
N ARG A 261 -3.05 -18.84 5.70
CA ARG A 261 -3.23 -19.97 4.77
C ARG A 261 -2.21 -19.94 3.64
N ARG A 262 -1.98 -18.78 3.00
CA ARG A 262 -0.95 -18.62 1.96
C ARG A 262 0.44 -18.87 2.50
N LYS A 263 0.75 -18.36 3.71
CA LYS A 263 2.04 -18.63 4.36
C LYS A 263 2.24 -20.12 4.65
N GLN A 264 1.22 -20.84 5.10
CA GLN A 264 1.28 -22.29 5.30
C GLN A 264 1.47 -23.06 3.98
N ALA A 265 0.88 -22.57 2.89
CA ALA A 265 1.05 -23.12 1.55
C ALA A 265 2.36 -22.73 0.86
N GLY A 266 3.23 -21.94 1.50
CA GLY A 266 4.47 -21.45 0.90
C GLY A 266 4.29 -20.39 -0.20
N LEU A 267 3.09 -19.81 -0.33
CA LEU A 267 2.78 -18.80 -1.34
C LEU A 267 3.27 -17.41 -0.89
N PRO A 268 3.67 -16.53 -1.84
CA PRO A 268 4.00 -15.15 -1.53
C PRO A 268 2.78 -14.38 -0.99
N ARG A 269 3.06 -13.23 -0.34
CA ARG A 269 2.00 -12.33 0.17
C ARG A 269 1.10 -11.90 -0.98
N ALA A 270 -0.21 -11.98 -0.76
CA ALA A 270 -1.19 -11.64 -1.78
C ALA A 270 -1.03 -10.19 -2.28
N THR A 271 -1.02 -10.02 -3.60
CA THR A 271 -1.05 -8.72 -4.27
C THR A 271 -2.40 -8.02 -4.02
N HIS A 272 -2.52 -6.74 -4.40
CA HIS A 272 -3.77 -6.01 -4.21
C HIS A 272 -4.90 -6.58 -5.07
N GLU A 273 -4.57 -7.00 -6.30
CA GLU A 273 -5.48 -7.65 -7.24
C GLU A 273 -5.96 -9.01 -6.73
N GLU A 274 -5.07 -9.86 -6.23
CA GLU A 274 -5.43 -11.16 -5.65
C GLU A 274 -6.35 -11.01 -4.43
N LYS A 275 -6.16 -9.95 -3.63
CA LYS A 275 -7.08 -9.63 -2.52
C LYS A 275 -8.43 -9.16 -3.01
N GLY A 276 -8.49 -8.43 -4.13
CA GLY A 276 -9.73 -8.06 -4.78
C GLY A 276 -10.51 -9.28 -5.23
N GLN A 277 -9.85 -10.17 -6.00
CA GLN A 277 -10.43 -11.42 -6.48
C GLN A 277 -10.91 -12.32 -5.33
N PHE A 278 -10.13 -12.44 -4.25
CA PHE A 278 -10.55 -13.21 -3.07
C PHE A 278 -11.83 -12.66 -2.41
N LEU A 279 -11.99 -11.33 -2.37
CA LEU A 279 -13.20 -10.71 -1.83
C LEU A 279 -14.39 -10.86 -2.77
N GLU A 280 -14.19 -10.74 -4.08
CA GLU A 280 -15.23 -11.03 -5.08
C GLU A 280 -15.68 -12.50 -5.01
N ASP A 281 -14.76 -13.44 -4.84
CA ASP A 281 -15.08 -14.86 -4.64
C ASP A 281 -15.88 -15.11 -3.36
N LEU A 282 -15.59 -14.37 -2.28
CA LEU A 282 -16.39 -14.43 -1.05
C LEU A 282 -17.80 -13.88 -1.28
N GLN A 283 -17.94 -12.79 -2.04
CA GLN A 283 -19.25 -12.24 -2.42
C GLN A 283 -20.05 -13.23 -3.27
N ARG A 284 -19.43 -13.82 -4.29
CA ARG A 284 -20.05 -14.86 -5.13
C ARG A 284 -20.44 -16.09 -4.31
N LYS A 285 -19.62 -16.50 -3.34
CA LYS A 285 -19.93 -17.61 -2.41
C LYS A 285 -21.08 -17.27 -1.45
N ALA A 286 -21.18 -16.03 -1.00
CA ALA A 286 -22.29 -15.58 -0.15
C ALA A 286 -23.62 -15.55 -0.93
N GLN A 287 -23.59 -15.02 -2.16
CA GLN A 287 -24.76 -14.99 -3.05
C GLN A 287 -25.21 -16.40 -3.43
N THR A 288 -24.28 -17.30 -3.75
CA THR A 288 -24.62 -18.71 -4.08
C THR A 288 -25.14 -19.48 -2.87
N ARG A 289 -24.62 -19.25 -1.65
CA ARG A 289 -25.19 -19.82 -0.42
C ARG A 289 -26.59 -19.29 -0.11
N GLY A 290 -26.83 -17.99 -0.27
CA GLY A 290 -28.16 -17.40 -0.13
C GLY A 290 -29.15 -17.91 -1.18
N LEU A 291 -28.68 -18.22 -2.40
CA LEU A 291 -29.49 -18.84 -3.45
C LEU A 291 -29.78 -20.32 -3.13
N PHE A 292 -28.80 -21.06 -2.59
CA PHE A 292 -28.97 -22.46 -2.16
C PHE A 292 -29.96 -22.59 -1.01
N ASP A 293 -29.89 -21.71 0.01
CA ASP A 293 -30.84 -21.69 1.12
C ASP A 293 -32.26 -21.25 0.67
N LYS A 294 -32.36 -20.43 -0.39
CA LYS A 294 -33.64 -20.05 -1.03
C LYS A 294 -34.23 -21.17 -1.89
N ILE A 295 -33.41 -21.92 -2.63
CA ILE A 295 -33.86 -22.99 -3.54
C ILE A 295 -34.17 -24.27 -2.77
N PHE A 296 -33.35 -24.61 -1.77
CA PHE A 296 -33.45 -25.87 -1.02
C PHE A 296 -34.12 -25.73 0.34
N GLY A 297 -34.86 -24.63 0.57
CA GLY A 297 -35.83 -24.49 1.66
C GLY A 297 -35.37 -25.04 3.00
N ARG A 298 -34.80 -24.19 3.85
CA ARG A 298 -34.43 -24.51 5.23
C ARG A 298 -35.65 -24.94 6.07
N GLN A 299 -36.12 -26.17 5.92
CA GLN A 299 -36.84 -26.89 6.96
C GLN A 299 -35.79 -27.39 7.96
N ARG A 300 -35.58 -26.64 9.03
CA ARG A 300 -35.08 -27.20 10.29
C ARG A 300 -35.86 -26.57 11.44
N GLU A 301 -36.57 -27.45 12.11
CA GLU A 301 -37.17 -27.32 13.45
C GLU A 301 -36.15 -26.87 14.50
#